data_AF-A0A7V5K5N9-F1
#
_entry.id   AF-A0A7V5K5N9-F1
#
_cell.length_a   1.000
_cell.length_b   1.000
_cell.length_c   1.000
_cell.angle_alpha   90.00
_cell.angle_beta   90.00
_cell.angle_gamma   90.00
#
_symmetry.space_group_name_H-M   'P 1'
#
loop_
_entity.id
_entity.type
_entity.pdbx_description
1 polymer ?
#
loop_
_entity_poly.entity_id
_entity_poly.type
_entity_poly.pdbx_seq_one_letter_code
_entity_poly.pdbx_strand_id
1 'polypeptide(L)' 'LFGPTAPWRTGPYGSRHRVVRAAVSCSPCFRRRCPERSCMERIEPEEVLVEVVRVVDGVSPKAPRQRVPAPEAVEARP' A
#
# COMPACT_ATOMS: atom_id res chain seq x y z
N LEU A 1 4.47 0.46 5.78
CA LEU A 1 3.06 0.06 5.58
C LEU A 1 2.22 1.31 5.35
N PHE A 2 1.22 1.26 4.48
CA PHE A 2 0.33 2.39 4.17
C PHE A 2 -1.14 1.96 4.23
N GLY A 3 -1.89 2.58 5.14
CA GLY A 3 -3.34 2.39 5.27
C GLY A 3 -4.12 3.55 4.63
N PRO A 4 -4.43 4.63 5.38
CA PRO A 4 -5.22 5.74 4.85
C PRO A 4 -4.41 6.75 4.01
N THR A 5 -3.07 6.73 4.12
CA THR A 5 -2.17 7.68 3.47
C THR A 5 -1.64 7.12 2.15
N ALA A 6 -1.34 8.01 1.21
CA ALA A 6 -0.83 7.61 -0.10
C ALA A 6 0.71 7.61 -0.16
N PRO A 7 1.35 6.50 -0.56
CA PRO A 7 2.80 6.40 -0.66
C PRO A 7 3.41 7.30 -1.75
N TRP A 8 2.65 7.76 -2.75
CA TRP A 8 3.18 8.74 -3.71
C TRP A 8 3.19 10.19 -3.19
N ARG A 9 2.48 10.47 -2.09
CA ARG A 9 2.47 11.80 -1.45
C ARG A 9 3.41 11.89 -0.26
N THR A 10 3.45 10.85 0.56
CA THR A 10 4.21 10.80 1.82
C THR A 10 5.06 9.54 1.90
N GLY A 11 5.51 9.03 0.75
CA GLY A 11 6.30 7.81 0.64
C GLY A 11 7.70 7.97 1.21
N PRO A 12 8.35 6.84 1.51
CA PRO A 12 9.77 6.83 1.85
C PRO A 12 10.62 7.27 0.64
N TYR A 13 11.68 8.03 0.90
CA TYR A 13 12.61 8.50 -0.13
C TYR A 13 13.66 7.44 -0.45
N GLY A 14 13.86 7.15 -1.75
CA GLY A 14 14.90 6.24 -2.21
C GLY A 14 14.39 4.85 -2.60
N SER A 15 15.27 4.04 -3.19
CA SER A 15 14.94 2.76 -3.82
C SER A 15 15.01 1.54 -2.91
N ARG A 16 15.57 1.69 -1.70
CA ARG A 16 15.76 0.59 -0.73
C ARG A 16 14.52 0.33 0.13
N HIS A 17 13.48 1.16 0.01
CA HIS A 17 12.27 1.02 0.79
C HIS A 17 11.19 0.24 0.04
N ARG A 18 10.43 -0.57 0.77
CA ARG A 18 9.27 -1.29 0.28
C ARG A 18 7.99 -0.67 0.81
N VAL A 19 6.97 -0.63 -0.05
CA VAL A 19 5.65 -0.10 0.26
C VAL A 19 4.66 -1.25 0.22
N VAL A 20 4.10 -1.58 1.39
CA VAL A 20 3.01 -2.56 1.54
C VAL A 20 1.73 -1.81 1.85
N ARG A 21 0.65 -2.16 1.14
CA ARG A 21 -0.69 -1.59 1.28
C ARG A 21 -1.73 -2.64 0.92
N ALA A 22 -2.86 -2.65 1.61
CA ALA A 22 -4.00 -3.46 1.20
C ALA A 22 -4.74 -2.80 0.02
N ALA A 23 -5.16 -3.61 -0.96
CA ALA A 23 -6.02 -3.15 -2.05
C ALA A 23 -7.48 -3.08 -1.59
N VAL A 24 -7.85 -1.97 -0.95
CA VAL A 24 -9.23 -1.70 -0.52
C VAL A 24 -9.78 -0.46 -1.21
N SER A 25 -11.06 -0.48 -1.56
CA SER A 25 -11.74 0.61 -2.29
C SER A 25 -11.73 1.93 -1.53
N CYS A 26 -11.73 1.88 -0.20
CA CYS A 26 -11.72 3.07 0.63
C CYS A 26 -10.33 3.72 0.78
N SER A 27 -9.23 3.08 0.34
CA SER A 27 -7.86 3.61 0.52
C SER A 27 -7.27 4.13 -0.79
N PRO A 28 -6.56 5.28 -0.79
CA PRO A 28 -6.24 6.13 0.36
C PRO A 28 -7.34 7.17 0.67
N CYS A 29 -7.83 7.21 1.93
CA CYS A 29 -8.91 8.14 2.34
C CYS A 29 -8.45 9.39 3.09
N PHE A 30 -7.23 9.41 3.65
CA PHE A 30 -6.70 10.49 4.51
C PHE A 30 -7.59 10.89 5.71
N ARG A 31 -8.51 10.03 6.13
CA ARG A 31 -9.42 10.32 7.25
C ARG A 31 -8.69 10.20 8.58
N ARG A 32 -8.82 11.21 9.44
CA ARG A 32 -8.30 11.19 10.82
C ARG A 32 -9.06 10.20 11.72
N ARG A 33 -10.35 10.02 11.46
CA ARG A 33 -11.23 9.07 12.15
C ARG A 33 -11.89 8.19 11.08
N CYS A 34 -11.49 6.92 11.03
CA CYS A 34 -12.09 5.92 10.17
C CYS A 34 -12.67 4.82 11.07
N PRO A 35 -13.98 4.52 10.98
CA PRO A 35 -14.60 3.49 11.80
C PRO A 35 -14.11 2.09 11.39
N GLU A 36 -13.93 1.90 10.09
CA GLU A 36 -13.60 0.64 9.46
C GLU A 36 -12.15 0.73 8.95
N ARG A 37 -11.19 0.21 9.72
CA ARG A 37 -9.74 0.33 9.46
C ARG A 37 -9.23 -0.82 8.58
N SER A 38 -10.08 -1.35 7.72
CA SER A 38 -9.76 -2.51 6.86
C SER A 38 -8.52 -2.32 5.99
N CYS A 39 -8.15 -1.08 5.65
CA CYS A 39 -6.90 -0.77 4.94
C CYS A 39 -5.62 -1.18 5.69
N MET A 40 -5.66 -1.24 7.03
CA MET A 40 -4.57 -1.70 7.88
C MET A 40 -4.79 -3.14 8.33
N GLU A 41 -6.04 -3.54 8.61
CA GLU A 41 -6.36 -4.88 9.11
C GLU A 41 -6.18 -5.97 8.07
N ARG A 42 -6.33 -5.66 6.77
CA ARG A 42 -6.10 -6.61 5.67
C ARG A 42 -4.63 -6.76 5.27
N ILE A 43 -3.71 -6.14 6.00
CA ILE A 43 -2.28 -6.33 5.76
C ILE A 43 -1.84 -7.46 6.69
N GLU A 44 -1.60 -8.65 6.11
CA GLU A 44 -1.23 -9.80 6.91
C GLU A 44 0.27 -9.75 7.29
N PRO A 45 0.65 -10.21 8.49
CA PRO A 45 2.05 -10.26 8.92
C PRO A 45 2.94 -11.02 7.92
N GLU A 46 2.43 -12.08 7.31
CA GLU A 46 3.13 -12.91 6.33
C GLU A 46 3.53 -12.11 5.09
N GLU A 47 2.65 -11.24 4.59
CA GLU A 47 2.94 -10.35 3.46
C GLU A 47 4.07 -9.36 3.80
N VAL A 48 4.09 -8.88 5.04
CA VAL A 48 5.14 -7.97 5.52
C VAL A 48 6.47 -8.72 5.66
N LEU A 49 6.46 -9.94 6.19
CA LEU A 49 7.66 -10.76 6.36
C LEU A 49 8.35 -11.04 5.02
N VAL A 50 7.59 -11.33 3.97
CA VAL A 50 8.14 -11.52 2.61
C VAL A 50 8.92 -10.28 2.14
N GLU A 51 8.38 -9.08 2.35
CA GLU A 51 9.06 -7.84 1.98
C GLU A 51 10.26 -7.54 2.87
N VAL A 52 10.21 -7.88 4.16
CA VAL A 52 11.35 -7.72 5.08
C VAL A 52 12.52 -8.59 4.64
N VAL A 53 12.28 -9.87 4.32
CA VAL A 53 13.31 -10.79 3.83
C VAL A 53 13.97 -10.22 2.57
N ARG A 54 13.17 -9.72 1.61
CA ARG A 54 13.70 -9.08 0.38
C ARG A 54 14.60 -7.87 0.66
N VAL A 55 14.29 -7.08 1.69
CA VAL A 55 15.11 -5.93 2.08
C VAL A 55 16.42 -6.37 2.75
N VAL A 56 16.35 -7.36 3.64
CA VAL A 56 17.52 -7.91 4.35
C VAL A 56 18.48 -8.61 3.40
N ASP A 57 17.97 -9.38 2.45
CA ASP A 57 18.77 -10.12 1.47
C ASP A 57 19.39 -9.24 0.38
N GLY A 58 19.14 -7.92 0.41
CA GLY A 58 19.71 -6.96 -0.54
C GLY A 58 19.17 -7.09 -1.97
N VAL A 59 18.20 -7.99 -2.21
CA VAL A 59 17.55 -8.18 -3.50
C VAL A 59 16.63 -6.97 -3.73
N SER A 60 17.15 -5.98 -4.46
CA SER A 60 16.42 -4.75 -4.78
C SER A 60 15.95 -4.73 -6.23
N PRO A 61 14.84 -5.40 -6.61
CA PRO A 61 14.10 -4.93 -7.77
C PRO A 61 13.59 -3.54 -7.45
N LYS A 62 13.96 -2.59 -8.32
CA LYS A 62 13.52 -1.19 -8.35
C LYS A 62 12.06 -1.13 -7.90
N ALA A 63 11.78 -0.49 -6.76
CA ALA A 63 10.41 -0.17 -6.39
C ALA A 63 9.78 0.50 -7.62
N PRO A 64 8.74 -0.08 -8.23
CA PRO A 64 8.13 0.55 -9.40
C PRO A 64 7.76 1.96 -8.94
N ARG A 65 8.11 2.98 -9.74
CA ARG A 65 7.50 4.30 -9.59
C ARG A 65 6.01 4.02 -9.70
N GLN A 66 5.30 3.94 -8.58
CA GLN A 66 3.92 3.47 -8.55
C GLN A 66 3.08 4.53 -9.26
N ARG A 67 2.97 4.41 -10.59
CA ARG A 67 1.78 4.85 -11.30
C ARG A 67 0.71 3.90 -10.80
N VAL A 68 0.08 4.30 -9.71
CA VAL A 68 -1.11 3.62 -9.17
C VAL A 68 -2.08 3.61 -10.34
N PRO A 69 -2.46 2.44 -10.89
CA PRO A 69 -3.61 2.43 -11.78
C PRO A 69 -4.76 2.97 -10.94
N ALA A 70 -5.41 4.03 -11.45
CA ALA A 70 -6.73 4.40 -10.94
C ALA A 70 -7.56 3.10 -10.91
N PRO A 71 -8.35 2.84 -9.85
CA PRO A 71 -9.25 1.70 -9.91
C PRO A 71 -10.13 1.91 -11.16
N GLU A 72 -9.90 1.09 -12.18
CA GLU A 72 -10.75 1.04 -13.35
C GLU A 72 -12.17 0.74 -12.85
N ALA A 73 -13.11 1.46 -13.44
CA ALA A 73 -14.52 1.42 -13.16
C ALA A 73 -15.03 -0.01 -12.93
N VAL A 74 -15.49 -0.31 -11.71
CA VAL A 74 -16.42 -1.42 -11.49
C VAL A 74 -17.82 -0.82 -11.47
N GLU A 75 -18.37 -0.91 -12.66
CA GLU A 75 -19.72 -0.72 -13.16
C GLU A 75 -20.89 -0.96 -12.18
N ALA A 76 -21.92 -0.12 -12.38
CA ALA A 76 -23.36 -0.37 -12.23
C ALA A 76 -24.01 -0.52 -10.84
N ARG A 77 -24.76 0.54 -10.51
CA ARG A 77 -26.07 0.55 -9.82
C ARG A 77 -26.96 -0.61 -10.29
N PRO A 78 -27.84 -1.15 -9.45
CA PRO A 78 -29.07 -0.44 -9.07
C PRO A 78 -29.11 0.02 -7.61
#